data_AF-A0AA95IE71-F1
#
_entry.id   AF-A0AA95IE71-F1
#
_cell.length_a   1.000
_cell.length_b   1.000
_cell.length_c   1.000
_cell.angle_alpha   90.00
_cell.angle_beta   90.00
_cell.angle_gamma   90.00
#
_symmetry.space_group_name_H-M   'P 1'
#
loop_
_entity.id
_entity.type
_entity.pdbx_description
1 polymer ?
#
loop_
_entity_poly.entity_id
_entity_poly.type
_entity_poly.pdbx_seq_one_letter_code
_entity_poly.pdbx_strand_id
1 'polypeptide(L)' 'MLVLQLYLNGACSEAIELYKKTFGSEVDNIMYDPEAYQIINVESKTITPIGPIFFSPCLVSFIDKFGVRWCFMV' A
#
# COMPACT_ATOMS: atom_id res chain seq x y z
N MET A 1 1.29 -16.81 -1.41
CA MET A 1 1.45 -15.66 -0.51
C MET A 1 0.18 -14.84 -0.56
N LEU A 2 -0.52 -14.69 0.56
CA LEU A 2 -1.75 -13.90 0.64
C LEU A 2 -1.36 -12.49 1.09
N VAL A 3 -1.59 -11.49 0.24
CA VAL A 3 -1.32 -10.09 0.56
C VAL A 3 -2.64 -9.44 0.92
N LEU A 4 -2.83 -9.16 2.21
CA LEU A 4 -4.05 -8.55 2.72
C LEU A 4 -3.90 -7.02 2.68
N GLN A 5 -4.82 -6.34 2.01
CA GLN A 5 -4.86 -4.87 1.99
C GLN A 5 -5.92 -4.38 2.98
N LEU A 6 -5.50 -3.59 3.97
CA LEU A 6 -6.34 -3.03 5.02
C LEU A 6 -6.43 -1.50 4.88
N TYR A 7 -7.62 -0.96 5.15
CA TYR A 7 -7.98 0.43 4.91
C TYR A 7 -8.39 1.04 6.25
N LEU A 8 -7.53 1.88 6.82
CA LEU A 8 -7.61 2.20 8.25
C LEU A 8 -7.75 3.70 8.56
N ASN A 9 -8.05 4.55 7.56
CA ASN A 9 -8.35 5.98 7.72
C ASN A 9 -7.45 6.71 8.74
N GLY A 10 -6.12 6.58 8.60
CA GLY A 10 -5.13 7.19 9.49
C GLY A 10 -4.75 6.37 10.73
N ALA A 11 -5.46 5.29 11.07
CA ALA A 11 -5.20 4.45 12.25
C ALA A 11 -4.28 3.25 11.97
N CYS A 12 -3.38 3.35 10.99
CA CYS A 12 -2.50 2.24 10.59
C CYS A 12 -1.57 1.80 11.73
N SER A 13 -1.01 2.76 12.47
CA SER A 13 -0.09 2.48 13.58
C SER A 13 -0.78 1.72 14.71
N GLU A 14 -1.98 2.15 15.10
CA GLU A 14 -2.80 1.52 16.13
C GLU A 14 -3.23 0.11 15.73
N ALA A 15 -3.61 -0.07 14.46
CA ALA A 15 -3.97 -1.39 13.96
C ALA A 15 -2.77 -2.35 13.97
N ILE A 16 -1.59 -1.90 13.54
CA ILE A 16 -0.36 -2.71 13.59
C ILE A 16 -0.10 -3.20 15.01
N GLU A 17 -0.19 -2.32 16.02
CA GLU A 17 -0.02 -2.71 17.42
C GLU A 17 -1.10 -3.68 17.92
N LEU A 18 -2.36 -3.51 17.50
CA LEU A 18 -3.43 -4.45 17.78
C LEU A 18 -3.15 -5.85 17.19
N TYR A 19 -2.69 -5.92 15.94
CA TYR A 19 -2.36 -7.18 15.28
C TYR A 19 -1.19 -7.88 15.98
N LYS A 20 -0.11 -7.14 16.27
CA LYS A 20 1.04 -7.65 17.04
C LYS A 20 0.60 -8.26 18.37
N LYS A 21 -0.22 -7.54 19.14
CA LYS A 21 -0.74 -8.00 20.44
C LYS A 21 -1.64 -9.23 20.32
N THR A 22 -2.52 -9.26 19.32
CA THR A 22 -3.58 -10.27 19.21
C THR A 22 -3.07 -11.57 18.61
N PHE A 23 -2.20 -11.50 17.62
CA PHE A 23 -1.76 -12.66 16.85
C PHE A 23 -0.29 -13.03 17.08
N GLY A 24 0.44 -12.26 17.89
CA GLY A 24 1.89 -12.45 18.04
C GLY A 24 2.65 -12.22 16.73
N SER A 25 2.10 -11.42 15.82
CA SER A 25 2.70 -11.16 14.51
C SER A 25 3.90 -10.23 14.63
N GLU A 26 4.90 -10.44 13.77
CA GLU A 26 6.03 -9.53 13.63
C GLU A 26 5.83 -8.59 12.43
N VAL A 27 6.37 -7.38 12.56
CA VAL A 27 6.38 -6.40 11.48
C VAL A 27 7.75 -6.45 10.83
N ASP A 28 7.78 -6.79 9.54
CA ASP A 28 9.01 -6.85 8.78
C ASP A 28 9.47 -5.45 8.35
N ASN A 29 8.60 -4.70 7.66
CA ASN A 29 8.90 -3.35 7.17
C ASN A 29 7.66 -2.45 7.22
N ILE A 30 7.86 -1.17 7.55
CA ILE A 30 6.83 -0.12 7.44
C ILE A 30 7.34 0.99 6.53
N MET A 31 6.53 1.38 5.54
CA MET A 31 6.85 2.45 4.61
C MET A 31 5.92 3.64 4.87
N TYR A 32 6.51 4.77 5.24
CA TYR A 32 5.82 6.05 5.45
C TYR A 32 6.28 7.04 4.38
N ASP A 33 5.98 6.76 3.12
CA ASP A 33 6.50 7.61 2.05
C ASP A 33 5.42 7.96 1.01
N PRO A 34 4.86 9.19 1.08
CA PRO A 34 3.92 9.67 0.09
C PRO A 34 4.57 9.92 -1.28
N GLU A 35 5.90 10.04 -1.35
CA GLU A 35 6.68 10.23 -2.57
C GLU A 35 7.14 8.91 -3.19
N ALA A 36 6.98 7.78 -2.48
CA ALA A 36 7.37 6.44 -2.97
C ALA A 36 6.77 6.12 -4.35
N TYR A 37 5.56 6.59 -4.64
CA TYR A 37 4.97 6.45 -5.97
C TYR A 37 5.87 7.01 -7.08
N GLN A 38 6.48 8.18 -6.88
CA GLN A 38 7.31 8.83 -7.89
C GLN A 38 8.60 8.07 -8.17
N ILE A 39 9.13 7.36 -7.18
CA ILE A 39 10.36 6.56 -7.31
C ILE A 39 10.05 5.21 -7.95
N ILE A 40 8.98 4.55 -7.50
CA ILE A 40 8.68 3.16 -7.88
C ILE A 40 7.94 3.11 -9.23
N ASN A 41 7.26 4.18 -9.64
CA ASN A 41 6.57 4.21 -10.94
C ASN A 41 7.52 4.28 -12.16
N VAL A 42 8.82 4.52 -11.94
CA VAL A 42 9.81 4.60 -13.01
C VAL A 42 9.92 3.24 -13.71
N GLU A 43 9.77 3.24 -15.04
CA GLU A 43 9.74 2.02 -15.87
C GLU A 43 8.64 1.02 -15.46
N SER A 44 7.62 1.49 -14.75
CA SER A 44 6.48 0.66 -14.36
C SER A 44 5.46 0.50 -15.49
N LYS A 45 4.71 -0.60 -15.42
CA LYS A 45 3.51 -0.79 -16.21
C LYS A 45 2.29 -0.46 -15.35
N THR A 46 1.63 0.66 -15.64
CA THR A 46 0.37 1.02 -15.00
C THR A 46 -0.72 0.00 -15.32
N ILE A 47 -1.39 -0.52 -14.28
CA ILE A 47 -2.59 -1.36 -14.39
C ILE A 47 -3.83 -0.48 -14.25
N THR A 48 -3.88 0.30 -13.16
CA THR A 48 -4.95 1.24 -12.85
C THR A 48 -4.32 2.62 -12.71
N PRO A 49 -4.69 3.61 -13.54
CA PRO A 49 -4.12 4.96 -13.47
C PRO A 49 -4.50 5.64 -12.16
N ILE A 50 -3.67 6.61 -11.77
CA ILE A 50 -3.92 7.40 -10.56
C ILE A 50 -5.22 8.19 -10.70
N GLY A 51 -6.13 8.04 -9.74
CA GLY A 51 -7.40 8.76 -9.73
C GLY A 51 -8.34 8.36 -8.61
N PRO A 52 -9.45 9.10 -8.43
CA PRO A 52 -10.44 8.79 -7.40
C PRO A 52 -11.29 7.58 -7.78
N ILE A 53 -11.75 6.85 -6.77
CA ILE A 53 -12.71 5.76 -6.86
C ILE A 53 -13.76 5.88 -5.74
N PHE A 54 -14.82 5.07 -5.76
CA PHE A 54 -16.00 5.28 -4.91
C PHE A 54 -15.74 5.29 -3.39
N PHE A 55 -14.61 4.75 -2.92
CA PHE A 55 -14.24 4.69 -1.50
C PHE A 55 -12.88 5.33 -1.18
N SER A 56 -12.21 5.95 -2.16
CA SER A 56 -10.89 6.56 -1.94
C SER A 56 -10.66 7.70 -2.92
N PRO A 57 -10.18 8.87 -2.45
CA PRO A 57 -9.90 10.02 -3.30
C PRO A 57 -8.69 9.81 -4.23
N CYS A 58 -7.85 8.81 -3.98
CA CYS A 58 -6.73 8.46 -4.87
C CYS A 58 -6.39 6.98 -4.74
N LEU A 59 -6.47 6.26 -5.86
CA LEU A 59 -6.01 4.89 -6.05
C LEU A 59 -5.07 4.87 -7.25
N VAL A 60 -3.97 4.11 -7.16
CA VAL A 60 -3.14 3.73 -8.30
C VAL A 60 -2.64 2.30 -8.14
N SER A 61 -2.61 1.53 -9.23
CA SER A 61 -1.99 0.20 -9.25
C SER A 61 -1.09 0.03 -10.47
N PHE A 62 0.09 -0.51 -10.25
CA PHE A 62 1.12 -0.65 -11.28
C PHE A 62 2.05 -1.82 -10.95
N ILE A 63 2.77 -2.30 -11.95
CA ILE A 63 3.84 -3.29 -11.79
C ILE A 63 5.16 -2.57 -12.00
N ASP A 64 6.06 -2.61 -11.03
CA ASP A 64 7.39 -2.00 -11.15
C ASP A 64 8.29 -2.76 -12.13
N LYS A 65 9.50 -2.22 -12.37
CA LYS A 65 10.50 -2.83 -13.27
C LYS A 65 10.97 -4.22 -12.85
N PHE A 66 10.75 -4.63 -11.60
CA PHE A 66 11.11 -5.95 -11.07
C PHE A 66 9.96 -6.95 -11.17
N GLY A 67 8.79 -6.52 -11.65
CA GLY A 67 7.61 -7.37 -11.77
C GLY A 67 6.74 -7.40 -10.50
N VAL A 68 7.01 -6.54 -9.51
CA VAL A 68 6.22 -6.47 -8.27
C VAL A 68 5.01 -5.57 -8.49
N ARG A 69 3.82 -6.06 -8.12
CA ARG A 69 2.58 -5.29 -8.21
C ARG A 69 2.38 -4.45 -6.95
N TRP A 70 2.21 -3.16 -7.16
CA TRP A 70 1.91 -2.17 -6.13
C TRP A 70 0.46 -1.67 -6.27
N CYS A 71 -0.12 -1.32 -5.13
CA CYS A 71 -1.44 -0.71 -5.01
C CYS A 71 -1.33 0.39 -3.93
N PHE A 72 -1.32 1.64 -4.35
CA PHE A 72 -1.27 2.78 -3.44
C PHE A 72 -2.60 3.48 -3.41
N MET A 73 -2.94 3.95 -2.21
CA MET A 73 -4.16 4.67 -2.00
C MET A 73 -4.16 5.46 -0.70
N VAL A 74 -5.10 6.39 -0.59
CA VAL A 74 -5.38 7.20 0.61
C VAL A 74 -6.85 7.15 1.01
#